data_AF-A0A8K0Y6Y9-F1
#
_entry.id   AF-A0A8K0Y6Y9-F1
#
_cell.length_a   1.000
_cell.length_b   1.000
_cell.length_c   1.000
_cell.angle_alpha   90.00
_cell.angle_beta   90.00
_cell.angle_gamma   90.00
#
_symmetry.space_group_name_H-M   'P 1'
#
loop_
_entity.id
_entity.type
_entity.pdbx_description
1 polymer ?
#
loop_
_entity_poly.entity_id
_entity_poly.type
_entity_poly.pdbx_seq_one_letter_code
_entity_poly.pdbx_strand_id
1 'polypeptide(L)'
;MKLDGWEQKYREILHEFDFDRKDDTHAANLLNLFVKTRFPLNKLDRKIKNKVVFIIGAGPSLSSSIPSIKKFKKATKIVADGATRALIENGIKPDIVVTDLDGNLDYLKKASKMNAIMVVHSHRR
;
A
#
# COMPACT_ATOMS: atom_id res chain seq x y z
N MET A 1 9.85 6.36 16.49
CA MET A 1 10.89 6.53 15.46
C MET A 1 10.24 7.18 14.26
N LYS A 2 10.60 8.42 13.93
CA LYS A 2 10.28 8.98 12.60
C LYS A 2 11.38 8.47 11.66
N LEU A 3 11.01 8.00 10.48
CA LEU A 3 12.00 7.65 9.46
C LEU A 3 12.73 8.94 9.07
N ASP A 4 14.05 8.96 9.23
CA ASP A 4 14.87 10.09 8.81
C ASP A 4 14.59 10.37 7.31
N GLY A 5 14.29 11.62 6.99
CA GLY A 5 13.91 12.06 5.64
C GLY A 5 12.43 11.92 5.27
N TRP A 6 11.64 11.02 5.88
CA TRP A 6 10.21 10.89 5.53
C TRP A 6 9.42 12.18 5.83
N GLU A 7 9.68 12.79 6.98
CA GLU A 7 9.01 14.02 7.38
C GLU A 7 9.30 15.18 6.40
N GLN A 8 10.50 15.22 5.84
CA GLN A 8 10.86 16.18 4.79
C GLN A 8 10.12 15.85 3.49
N LYS A 9 10.13 14.58 3.06
CA LYS A 9 9.46 14.17 1.83
C LYS A 9 7.95 14.40 1.90
N TYR A 10 7.34 14.12 3.04
CA TYR A 10 5.92 14.39 3.28
C TYR A 10 5.61 15.88 3.18
N ARG A 11 6.46 16.77 3.71
CA ARG A 11 6.28 18.22 3.51
C ARG A 11 6.40 18.64 2.04
N GLU A 12 7.31 18.05 1.29
CA GLU A 12 7.42 18.31 -0.16
C GLU A 12 6.13 17.91 -0.89
N ILE A 13 5.55 16.75 -0.57
CA ILE A 13 4.28 16.29 -1.14
C ILE A 13 3.16 17.28 -0.78
N LEU A 14 3.04 17.66 0.50
CA LEU A 14 2.02 18.63 0.92
C LEU A 14 2.13 19.94 0.15
N HIS A 15 3.35 20.43 -0.08
CA HIS A 15 3.57 21.67 -0.84
C HIS A 15 3.28 21.50 -2.34
N GLU A 16 3.70 20.40 -2.95
CA GLU A 16 3.49 20.13 -4.38
C GLU A 16 2.01 20.02 -4.74
N PHE A 17 1.21 19.43 -3.85
CA PHE A 17 -0.23 19.21 -4.07
C PHE A 17 -1.12 20.26 -3.37
N ASP A 18 -0.54 21.27 -2.73
CA ASP A 18 -1.26 22.29 -1.93
C ASP A 18 -2.19 21.68 -0.87
N PHE A 19 -1.71 20.65 -0.19
CA PHE A 19 -2.46 19.95 0.85
C PHE A 19 -2.14 20.48 2.25
N ASP A 20 -3.19 20.66 3.06
CA ASP A 20 -3.05 20.91 4.49
C ASP A 20 -2.90 19.59 5.27
N ARG A 21 -1.90 19.55 6.16
CA ARG A 21 -1.62 18.38 7.00
C ARG A 21 -2.78 18.02 7.93
N LYS A 22 -3.46 19.01 8.49
CA LYS A 22 -4.57 18.77 9.42
C LYS A 22 -5.74 18.16 8.66
N ASP A 23 -5.98 18.61 7.43
CA ASP A 23 -7.00 18.04 6.56
C ASP A 23 -6.69 16.59 6.18
N ASP A 24 -5.44 16.26 5.85
CA ASP A 24 -5.00 14.88 5.59
C ASP A 24 -5.20 13.98 6.83
N THR A 25 -4.81 14.49 8.01
CA THR A 25 -5.02 13.78 9.29
C THR A 25 -6.51 13.62 9.61
N HIS A 26 -7.32 14.64 9.32
CA HIS A 26 -8.76 14.62 9.53
C HIS A 26 -9.44 13.58 8.62
N ALA A 27 -9.04 13.51 7.35
CA ALA A 27 -9.53 12.51 6.40
C ALA A 27 -9.22 11.08 6.87
N ALA A 28 -8.00 10.83 7.36
CA ALA A 28 -7.61 9.53 7.93
C ALA A 28 -8.43 9.15 9.17
N ASN A 29 -8.65 10.11 10.08
CA ASN A 29 -9.47 9.91 11.27
C ASN A 29 -10.94 9.63 10.93
N LEU A 30 -11.49 10.35 9.96
CA LEU A 30 -12.86 10.16 9.49
C LEU A 30 -13.03 8.75 8.87
N LEU A 31 -12.10 8.32 8.02
CA LEU A 31 -12.10 6.96 7.47
C LEU A 31 -12.11 5.91 8.59
N ASN A 32 -11.29 6.11 9.62
CA ASN A 32 -11.20 5.19 10.76
C ASN A 32 -12.53 5.06 11.53
N LEU A 33 -13.44 6.03 11.48
CA LEU A 33 -14.79 5.91 12.06
C LEU A 33 -15.68 4.91 11.31
N PHE A 34 -15.45 4.69 10.01
CA PHE A 34 -16.19 3.71 9.22
C PHE A 34 -15.67 2.28 9.40
N VAL A 35 -14.45 2.12 9.92
CA VAL A 35 -13.83 0.83 10.16
C VAL A 35 -14.40 0.22 11.45
N LYS A 36 -15.31 -0.75 11.30
CA LYS A 36 -16.03 -1.38 12.42
C LYS A 36 -15.13 -2.15 13.39
N THR A 37 -13.99 -2.66 12.93
CA THR A 37 -13.11 -3.52 13.73
C THR A 37 -11.67 -3.03 13.67
N ARG A 38 -11.02 -2.92 14.83
CA ARG A 38 -9.61 -2.56 14.88
C ARG A 38 -8.77 -3.67 14.27
N PHE A 39 -7.89 -3.30 13.33
CA PHE A 39 -6.92 -4.22 12.77
C PHE A 39 -5.80 -4.49 13.80
N PRO A 40 -5.45 -5.76 14.07
CA PRO A 40 -4.40 -6.08 15.03
C PRO A 40 -3.02 -5.88 14.39
N LEU A 41 -2.29 -4.83 14.82
CA LEU A 41 -1.00 -4.43 14.23
C LEU A 41 0.08 -5.53 14.24
N ASN A 42 0.01 -6.46 15.20
CA ASN A 42 0.90 -7.63 15.23
C ASN A 42 0.81 -8.53 13.97
N LYS A 43 -0.26 -8.44 13.17
CA LYS A 43 -0.35 -9.11 11.87
C LYS A 43 0.57 -8.44 10.84
N LEU A 44 0.69 -7.12 10.86
CA LEU A 44 1.63 -6.37 10.02
C LEU A 44 3.07 -6.63 10.45
N ASP A 45 3.36 -6.59 11.75
CA ASP A 45 4.71 -6.87 12.28
C ASP A 45 5.22 -8.23 11.83
N ARG A 46 4.38 -9.27 11.94
CA ARG A 46 4.72 -10.63 11.48
C ARG A 46 4.95 -10.73 9.98
N LYS A 47 4.43 -9.80 9.16
CA LYS A 47 4.66 -9.75 7.71
C LYS A 47 5.93 -8.98 7.36
N ILE A 48 6.31 -7.96 8.13
CA ILE A 48 7.33 -6.99 7.72
C ILE A 48 8.65 -7.16 8.51
N LYS A 49 8.57 -7.34 9.84
CA LYS A 49 9.74 -7.30 10.72
C LYS A 49 10.72 -8.44 10.40
N ASN A 50 12.00 -8.10 10.24
CA ASN A 50 13.10 -9.04 9.96
C ASN A 50 12.85 -9.93 8.72
N LYS A 51 12.10 -9.42 7.73
CA LYS A 51 11.80 -10.12 6.48
C LYS A 51 12.31 -9.31 5.29
N VAL A 52 12.62 -10.01 4.21
CA VAL A 52 12.82 -9.38 2.90
C VAL A 52 11.46 -8.88 2.42
N VAL A 53 11.39 -7.57 2.14
CA VAL A 53 10.17 -6.89 1.70
C VAL A 53 10.41 -6.27 0.34
N PHE A 54 9.46 -6.47 -0.57
CA PHE A 54 9.38 -5.75 -1.84
C PHE A 54 8.29 -4.69 -1.75
N ILE A 55 8.66 -3.45 -2.03
CA ILE A 55 7.75 -2.33 -2.21
C ILE A 55 7.57 -2.16 -3.72
N ILE A 56 6.33 -2.33 -4.19
CA ILE A 56 6.04 -2.49 -5.62
C ILE A 56 5.07 -1.39 -6.04
N GLY A 57 5.61 -0.39 -6.76
CA GLY A 57 4.83 0.68 -7.37
C GLY A 57 4.45 0.39 -8.83
N ALA A 58 3.53 1.17 -9.38
CA ALA A 58 3.05 1.06 -10.75
C ALA A 58 3.97 1.76 -11.78
N GLY A 59 5.28 1.74 -11.53
CA GLY A 59 6.25 2.38 -12.42
C GLY A 59 6.41 1.63 -13.75
N PRO A 60 6.93 2.28 -14.80
CA PRO A 60 7.10 1.67 -16.12
C PRO A 60 8.01 0.43 -16.12
N SER A 61 8.91 0.32 -15.13
CA SER A 61 9.80 -0.84 -14.93
C SER A 61 9.13 -2.05 -14.28
N LEU A 62 7.85 -1.96 -13.90
CA LEU A 62 7.16 -3.06 -13.21
C LEU A 62 7.13 -4.33 -14.07
N SER A 63 6.79 -4.20 -15.35
CA SER A 63 6.68 -5.32 -16.29
C SER A 63 7.98 -6.11 -16.41
N SER A 64 9.11 -5.42 -16.56
CA SER A 64 10.44 -6.04 -16.63
C SER A 64 10.93 -6.61 -15.29
N SER A 65 10.36 -6.13 -14.18
CA SER A 65 10.70 -6.61 -12.82
C SER A 65 9.93 -7.87 -12.40
N ILE A 66 8.79 -8.18 -13.05
CA ILE A 66 7.94 -9.35 -12.71
C ILE A 66 8.72 -10.68 -12.63
N PRO A 67 9.61 -11.04 -13.58
CA PRO A 67 10.35 -12.30 -13.51
C PRO A 67 11.22 -12.40 -12.26
N SER A 68 11.84 -11.29 -11.86
CA SER A 68 12.65 -11.21 -10.63
C SER A 68 11.76 -11.36 -9.40
N ILE A 69 10.62 -10.67 -9.34
CA ILE A 69 9.66 -10.77 -8.22
C ILE A 69 9.20 -12.22 -8.04
N LYS A 70 8.93 -12.95 -9.13
CA LYS A 70 8.50 -14.37 -9.09
C LYS A 70 9.53 -15.30 -8.46
N LYS A 71 10.83 -15.01 -8.59
CA LYS A 71 11.91 -15.82 -8.00
C LYS A 71 11.89 -15.77 -6.47
N PHE A 72 11.49 -14.64 -5.88
CA PHE A 72 11.47 -14.45 -4.42
C PHE A 72 10.08 -14.69 -3.81
N LYS A 73 9.57 -15.91 -3.94
CA LYS A 73 8.23 -16.28 -3.44
C LYS A 73 8.02 -15.97 -1.95
N LYS A 74 9.06 -16.12 -1.13
CA LYS A 74 9.03 -15.92 0.34
C LYS A 74 9.12 -14.45 0.78
N ALA A 75 9.51 -13.52 -0.10
CA ALA A 75 9.56 -12.10 0.24
C ALA A 75 8.13 -11.56 0.45
N THR A 76 7.95 -10.64 1.40
CA THR A 76 6.65 -9.99 1.61
C THR A 76 6.45 -8.90 0.57
N LYS A 77 5.29 -8.89 -0.09
CA LYS A 77 4.99 -7.98 -1.20
C LYS A 77 4.00 -6.91 -0.75
N ILE A 78 4.50 -5.69 -0.60
CA ILE A 78 3.71 -4.49 -0.36
C ILE A 78 3.50 -3.81 -1.71
N VAL A 79 2.24 -3.68 -2.12
CA VAL A 79 1.86 -3.32 -3.48
C VAL A 79 1.04 -2.05 -3.45
N ALA A 80 1.44 -1.03 -4.20
CA ALA A 80 0.62 0.16 -4.41
C ALA A 80 -0.57 -0.17 -5.32
N ASP A 81 -1.68 0.55 -5.17
CA ASP A 81 -2.94 0.32 -5.89
C ASP A 81 -2.73 -0.08 -7.37
N GLY A 82 -2.18 0.85 -8.17
CA GLY A 82 -2.00 0.65 -9.61
C GLY A 82 -1.12 -0.54 -10.01
N ALA A 83 -0.29 -1.07 -9.10
CA ALA A 83 0.54 -2.26 -9.36
C ALA A 83 -0.20 -3.59 -9.10
N THR A 84 -1.34 -3.54 -8.40
CA THR A 84 -2.11 -4.72 -7.96
C THR A 84 -2.53 -5.59 -9.13
N ARG A 85 -3.06 -4.96 -10.19
CA ARG A 85 -3.49 -5.66 -11.42
C ARG A 85 -2.36 -6.46 -12.04
N ALA A 86 -1.22 -5.80 -12.29
CA ALA A 86 -0.07 -6.42 -12.96
C ALA A 86 0.46 -7.63 -12.18
N LEU A 87 0.45 -7.58 -10.86
CA LEU A 87 0.86 -8.70 -10.02
C LEU A 87 -0.11 -9.88 -10.10
N ILE A 88 -1.41 -9.61 -9.95
CA ILE A 88 -2.44 -10.66 -9.99
C ILE A 88 -2.50 -11.33 -11.36
N GLU A 89 -2.47 -10.57 -12.45
CA GLU A 89 -2.46 -11.11 -13.83
C GLU A 89 -1.23 -11.97 -14.10
N ASN A 90 -0.12 -11.70 -13.41
CA ASN A 90 1.09 -12.50 -13.48
C ASN A 90 1.14 -13.65 -12.46
N GLY A 91 0.06 -13.94 -11.75
CA GLY A 91 0.00 -15.02 -10.77
C GLY A 91 0.79 -14.75 -9.49
N ILE A 92 1.11 -13.48 -9.20
CA ILE A 92 1.79 -13.06 -7.98
C ILE A 92 0.75 -12.57 -6.99
N LYS A 93 0.70 -13.21 -5.83
CA LYS A 93 -0.17 -12.81 -4.72
C LYS A 93 0.42 -11.63 -3.94
N PRO A 94 -0.30 -10.49 -3.78
CA PRO A 94 0.06 -9.45 -2.83
C PRO A 94 -0.08 -9.95 -1.39
N ASP A 95 0.82 -9.50 -0.50
CA ASP A 95 0.68 -9.71 0.95
C ASP A 95 -0.02 -8.53 1.62
N ILE A 96 0.30 -7.31 1.16
CA ILE A 96 -0.24 -6.05 1.62
C ILE A 96 -0.51 -5.20 0.37
N VAL A 97 -1.69 -4.58 0.30
CA VAL A 97 -2.02 -3.59 -0.73
C VAL A 97 -2.26 -2.24 -0.05
N VAL A 98 -1.60 -1.20 -0.55
CA VAL A 98 -1.76 0.18 -0.11
C VAL A 98 -2.51 0.94 -1.19
N THR A 99 -3.65 1.52 -0.85
CA THR A 99 -4.61 2.07 -1.83
C THR A 99 -5.42 3.21 -1.21
N ASP A 100 -5.76 4.20 -2.03
CA ASP A 100 -6.75 5.25 -1.79
C ASP A 100 -8.10 4.95 -2.47
N LEU A 101 -8.25 3.72 -2.99
CA LEU A 101 -9.43 3.15 -3.64
C LEU A 101 -9.81 3.82 -4.96
N ASP A 102 -8.88 4.50 -5.63
CA ASP A 102 -9.12 5.14 -6.93
C ASP A 102 -8.80 4.23 -8.15
N GLY A 103 -8.15 3.09 -7.90
CA GLY A 103 -7.75 2.14 -8.93
C GLY A 103 -8.83 1.11 -9.29
N ASN A 104 -8.39 -0.02 -9.87
CA ASN A 104 -9.31 -1.04 -10.34
C ASN A 104 -9.89 -1.87 -9.18
N LEU A 105 -11.12 -1.55 -8.79
CA LEU A 105 -11.85 -2.18 -7.69
C LEU A 105 -11.96 -3.72 -7.80
N ASP A 106 -12.04 -4.28 -9.01
CA ASP A 106 -12.11 -5.73 -9.17
C ASP A 106 -10.80 -6.41 -8.78
N TYR A 107 -9.67 -5.81 -9.11
CA TYR A 107 -8.35 -6.32 -8.69
C TYR A 107 -8.10 -6.09 -7.20
N LEU A 108 -8.55 -4.98 -6.62
CA LEU A 108 -8.49 -4.76 -5.17
C LEU A 108 -9.34 -5.78 -4.40
N LYS A 109 -10.56 -6.06 -4.87
CA LYS A 109 -11.42 -7.13 -4.32
C LYS A 109 -10.78 -8.50 -4.46
N LYS A 110 -10.15 -8.81 -5.61
CA LYS A 110 -9.40 -10.06 -5.79
C LYS A 110 -8.24 -10.16 -4.79
N ALA A 111 -7.45 -9.09 -4.61
CA ALA A 111 -6.37 -9.07 -3.63
C ALA A 111 -6.88 -9.34 -2.20
N SER A 112 -7.97 -8.70 -1.81
CA SER A 112 -8.63 -8.93 -0.51
C SER A 112 -9.10 -10.38 -0.35
N LYS A 113 -9.76 -10.96 -1.36
CA LYS A 113 -10.16 -12.39 -1.36
C LYS A 113 -8.97 -13.34 -1.29
N MET A 114 -7.80 -12.92 -1.77
CA MET A 114 -6.55 -13.66 -1.61
C MET A 114 -5.95 -13.53 -0.21
N ASN A 115 -6.60 -12.87 0.75
CA ASN A 115 -6.09 -12.56 2.09
C ASN A 115 -4.91 -11.57 2.11
N ALA A 116 -4.82 -10.66 1.15
CA ALA A 116 -3.95 -9.50 1.28
C ALA A 116 -4.49 -8.57 2.39
N ILE A 117 -3.58 -7.99 3.19
CA ILE A 117 -3.94 -6.93 4.13
C ILE A 117 -4.16 -5.66 3.32
N MET A 118 -5.37 -5.10 3.39
CA MET A 118 -5.70 -3.84 2.73
C MET A 118 -5.38 -2.68 3.68
N VAL A 119 -4.45 -1.81 3.28
CA VAL A 119 -4.13 -0.56 3.97
C VAL A 119 -4.75 0.55 3.13
N VAL A 120 -5.83 1.13 3.65
CA VAL A 120 -6.58 2.17 2.94
C VAL A 120 -6.14 3.54 3.45
N HIS A 121 -5.68 4.39 2.54
CA HIS A 121 -5.40 5.79 2.79
C HIS A 121 -6.61 6.64 2.35
N SER A 122 -6.86 7.72 3.06
CA SER A 122 -7.82 8.74 2.66
C SER A 122 -7.11 10.09 2.70
N HIS A 123 -7.31 10.87 1.66
CA HIS A 123 -6.91 12.27 1.59
C HIS A 123 -8.14 13.11 1.23
N ARG A 124 -8.09 14.40 1.54
CA ARG A 124 -9.12 15.35 1.07
C ARG A 124 -8.80 15.73 -0.39
N ARG A 125 -9.83 15.91 -1.22
CA ARG A 125 -9.72 16.55 -2.53
C ARG A 125 -10.10 18.02 -2.41
#